data_AF-A0AAD5H306-F1
#
_entry.id   AF-A0AAD5H306-F1
#
_cell.length_a   1.000
_cell.length_b   1.000
_cell.length_c   1.000
_cell.angle_alpha   90.00
_cell.angle_beta   90.00
_cell.angle_gamma   90.00
#
_symmetry.space_group_name_H-M   'P 1'
#
loop_
_entity.id
_entity.type
_entity.pdbx_description
1 polymer ?
#
loop_
_entity_poly.entity_id
_entity_poly.type
_entity_poly.pdbx_seq_one_letter_code
_entity_poly.pdbx_strand_id
1 'polypeptide(L)'
;MSCTREAGVISILALGLLVASATAAPAGAVPPELPAAVQWRGLLQADGNGGSGVKTAVIFNLNTKGQPVFCINVTKPFSDTSYSAGGSEKPSGGDIDALAQQICADFQAAGAQLFDQIQAGGDQAKAAAQAVKQASCSDPNFVPNAVTVASIQAQQTLGSLSEVEGYFQKWIEALQAVGVSACITVVESDSSGERVADEKYFKTT
;
A
#
# COMPACT_ATOMS: atom_id res chain seq x y z
N MET A 1 -26.66 -35.07 4.12
CA MET A 1 -25.38 -34.47 3.73
C MET A 1 -25.42 -33.03 4.20
N SER A 2 -24.83 -32.76 5.36
CA SER A 2 -24.86 -31.43 5.99
C SER A 2 -23.51 -30.77 5.72
N CYS A 3 -23.51 -29.71 4.92
CA CYS A 3 -22.35 -28.81 4.76
C CYS A 3 -22.36 -27.81 5.92
N THR A 4 -21.49 -28.02 6.90
CA THR A 4 -21.18 -27.03 7.92
C THR A 4 -20.19 -26.03 7.31
N ARG A 5 -20.63 -24.80 7.03
CA ARG A 5 -19.72 -23.69 6.71
C ARG A 5 -19.04 -23.25 8.01
N GLU A 6 -17.74 -23.47 8.12
CA GLU A 6 -16.91 -22.82 9.12
C GLU A 6 -16.88 -21.31 8.84
N ALA A 7 -17.45 -20.54 9.77
CA ALA A 7 -17.33 -19.10 9.80
C ALA A 7 -15.92 -18.77 10.30
N GLY A 8 -15.01 -18.42 9.37
CA GLY A 8 -13.73 -17.83 9.71
C GLY A 8 -13.96 -16.50 10.44
N VAL A 9 -13.48 -16.43 11.68
CA VAL A 9 -13.52 -15.23 12.50
C VAL A 9 -12.58 -14.19 11.88
N ILE A 10 -13.16 -13.17 11.24
CA ILE A 10 -12.45 -12.01 10.73
C ILE A 10 -12.14 -11.10 11.93
N SER A 11 -10.94 -11.25 12.50
CA SER A 11 -10.39 -10.23 13.41
C SER A 11 -9.81 -9.09 12.58
N ILE A 12 -10.64 -8.10 12.25
CA ILE A 12 -10.16 -6.76 11.90
C ILE A 12 -9.60 -6.18 13.20
N LEU A 13 -8.29 -6.34 13.42
CA LEU A 13 -7.59 -5.54 14.42
C LEU A 13 -7.75 -4.09 13.99
N ALA A 14 -8.52 -3.35 14.78
CA ALA A 14 -8.62 -1.91 14.69
C ALA A 14 -7.21 -1.35 14.48
N LEU A 15 -7.03 -0.53 13.43
CA LEU A 15 -5.88 0.36 13.28
C LEU A 15 -5.89 1.34 14.46
N GLY A 16 -5.44 0.85 15.61
CA GLY A 16 -4.76 1.68 16.57
C GLY A 16 -3.53 2.24 15.86
N LEU A 17 -3.28 3.52 16.09
CA LEU A 17 -2.01 4.17 15.86
C LEU A 17 -0.93 3.33 16.59
N LEU A 18 -0.47 2.25 15.95
CA LEU A 18 0.56 1.38 16.46
C LEU A 18 1.87 2.13 16.24
N VAL A 19 2.20 2.94 17.24
CA VAL A 19 3.58 3.19 17.62
C VAL A 19 4.19 1.79 17.77
N ALA A 20 4.87 1.34 16.72
CA ALA A 20 5.62 0.10 16.77
C ALA A 20 6.50 0.19 18.03
N SER A 21 6.34 -0.80 18.91
CA SER A 21 7.30 -1.04 19.97
C SER A 21 8.56 -1.56 19.28
N ALA A 22 9.31 -0.64 18.66
CA ALA A 22 10.68 -0.88 18.27
C ALA A 22 11.41 -1.31 19.53
N THR A 23 12.14 -2.43 19.46
CA THR A 23 13.24 -2.71 20.38
C THR A 23 13.98 -1.41 20.64
N ALA A 24 14.01 -0.98 21.90
CA ALA A 24 14.41 0.36 22.31
C ALA A 24 15.62 0.86 21.53
N ALA A 25 15.37 1.79 20.61
CA ALA A 25 16.42 2.67 20.13
C ALA A 25 17.05 3.36 21.35
N PRO A 26 18.38 3.58 21.38
CA PRO A 26 19.02 4.23 22.51
C PRO A 26 18.28 5.52 22.85
N ALA A 27 17.86 5.63 24.11
CA ALA A 27 17.11 6.76 24.64
C ALA A 27 17.84 8.06 24.31
N GLY A 28 17.33 8.81 23.32
CA GLY A 28 17.93 10.07 22.86
C GLY A 28 17.85 10.32 21.36
N ALA A 29 17.59 9.31 20.53
CA ALA A 29 17.36 9.53 19.10
C ALA A 29 15.93 10.00 18.86
N VAL A 30 15.74 11.32 18.73
CA VAL A 30 14.52 11.89 18.15
C VAL A 30 14.39 11.29 16.74
N PRO A 31 13.28 10.62 16.39
CA PRO A 31 13.06 10.17 15.03
C PRO A 31 13.18 11.39 14.11
N PRO A 32 13.94 11.34 13.00
CA PRO A 32 14.04 12.49 12.11
C PRO A 32 12.62 12.92 11.70
N GLU A 33 12.34 14.20 11.89
CA GLU A 33 11.07 14.80 11.50
C GLU A 33 10.86 14.57 10.01
N LEU A 34 9.74 13.93 9.66
CA LEU A 34 9.45 13.60 8.28
C LEU A 34 9.23 14.90 7.48
N PRO A 35 9.65 14.96 6.20
CA PRO A 35 9.34 16.09 5.35
C PRO A 35 7.83 16.26 5.25
N ALA A 36 7.34 17.51 5.27
CA ALA A 36 5.91 17.85 5.14
C ALA A 36 5.24 17.31 3.85
N ALA A 37 6.01 16.80 2.90
CA ALA A 37 5.55 16.19 1.65
C ALA A 37 5.03 14.74 1.80
N VAL A 38 5.28 14.09 2.94
CA VAL A 38 4.76 12.75 3.21
C VAL A 38 3.28 12.86 3.59
N GLN A 39 2.38 12.48 2.67
CA GLN A 39 0.95 12.52 2.96
C GLN A 39 0.48 11.26 3.71
N TRP A 40 1.06 10.08 3.42
CA TRP A 40 0.56 8.81 3.94
C TRP A 40 1.68 7.83 4.30
N ARG A 41 1.53 7.13 5.44
CA ARG A 41 2.37 5.99 5.83
C ARG A 41 1.48 4.89 6.40
N GLY A 42 1.57 3.69 5.84
CA GLY A 42 1.01 2.47 6.41
C GLY A 42 2.09 1.41 6.54
N LEU A 43 2.10 0.64 7.62
CA LEU A 43 2.83 -0.63 7.72
C LEU A 43 1.78 -1.73 7.75
N LEU A 44 1.77 -2.57 6.73
CA LEU A 44 0.78 -3.65 6.59
C LEU A 44 1.50 -4.96 6.75
N GLN A 45 1.14 -5.75 7.77
CA GLN A 45 1.53 -7.15 7.86
C GLN A 45 0.26 -7.98 7.67
N ALA A 46 0.18 -8.75 6.59
CA ALA A 46 -0.79 -9.83 6.52
C ALA A 46 -0.20 -11.05 7.24
N ASP A 47 -0.92 -11.55 8.24
CA ASP A 47 -0.67 -12.89 8.76
C ASP A 47 -1.08 -13.90 7.69
N GLY A 48 -0.10 -14.56 7.07
CA GLY A 48 -0.37 -15.68 6.18
C GLY A 48 -1.11 -16.77 6.95
N ASN A 49 -2.37 -17.00 6.61
CA ASN A 49 -3.29 -18.05 7.06
C ASN A 49 -2.74 -19.01 8.16
N GLY A 50 -2.57 -18.52 9.39
CA GLY A 50 -2.29 -19.31 10.61
C GLY A 50 -1.06 -20.24 10.60
N GLY A 51 -0.22 -20.23 9.56
CA GLY A 51 0.95 -21.08 9.43
C GLY A 51 2.21 -20.36 9.90
N SER A 52 3.17 -21.11 10.43
CA SER A 52 4.53 -20.65 10.76
C SER A 52 5.38 -20.25 9.53
N GLY A 53 4.76 -19.61 8.54
CA GLY A 53 5.35 -19.18 7.29
C GLY A 53 5.82 -17.73 7.31
N VAL A 54 6.50 -17.35 6.24
CA VAL A 54 6.97 -15.99 5.97
C VAL A 54 5.79 -15.02 5.89
N LYS A 55 5.87 -13.90 6.60
CA LYS A 55 4.97 -12.75 6.56
C LYS A 55 5.55 -11.67 5.66
N THR A 56 4.73 -11.09 4.80
CA THR A 56 5.13 -9.93 3.99
C THR A 56 4.64 -8.65 4.67
N ALA A 57 5.54 -7.72 4.91
CA ALA A 57 5.24 -6.37 5.32
C ALA A 57 5.31 -5.41 4.12
N VAL A 58 4.31 -4.57 3.94
CA VAL A 58 4.29 -3.56 2.87
C VAL A 58 4.13 -2.17 3.44
N ILE A 59 4.98 -1.25 2.99
CA ILE A 59 5.02 0.13 3.42
C ILE A 59 4.81 1.04 2.22
N PHE A 60 3.89 1.99 2.36
CA PHE A 60 3.57 2.95 1.30
C PHE A 60 3.97 4.35 1.72
N ASN A 61 4.53 5.09 0.77
CA ASN A 61 4.64 6.54 0.80
C ASN A 61 4.15 7.08 -0.54
N LEU A 62 3.07 7.88 -0.52
CA LEU A 62 2.40 8.34 -1.74
C LEU A 62 2.01 9.81 -1.60
N ASN A 63 2.14 10.56 -2.70
CA ASN A 63 1.75 11.97 -2.78
C ASN A 63 0.93 12.23 -4.05
N THR A 64 -0.36 12.51 -3.88
CA THR A 64 -1.29 12.77 -5.01
C THR A 64 -1.19 14.19 -5.54
N LYS A 65 -0.46 15.07 -4.86
CA LYS A 65 -0.22 16.47 -5.24
C LYS A 65 1.02 16.65 -6.13
N GLY A 66 1.65 15.55 -6.55
CA GLY A 66 2.80 15.57 -7.45
C GLY A 66 4.12 16.00 -6.80
N GLN A 67 4.19 16.11 -5.48
CA GLN A 67 5.47 16.36 -4.81
C GLN A 67 6.30 15.07 -4.76
N PRO A 68 7.64 15.16 -4.72
CA PRO A 68 8.48 13.98 -4.58
C PRO A 68 8.24 13.26 -3.24
N VAL A 69 8.41 11.94 -3.24
CA VAL A 69 8.32 11.07 -2.04
C VAL A 69 9.62 10.34 -1.79
N PHE A 70 9.86 9.94 -0.55
CA PHE A 70 11.03 9.14 -0.17
C PHE A 70 10.63 7.70 0.10
N CYS A 71 11.45 6.74 -0.31
CA CYS A 71 11.27 5.37 0.12
C CYS A 71 11.57 5.25 1.61
N ILE A 72 10.66 4.63 2.35
CA ILE A 72 10.89 4.33 3.76
C ILE A 72 11.80 3.12 3.79
N ASN A 73 13.02 3.34 4.26
CA ASN A 73 13.95 2.28 4.59
C ASN A 73 13.69 1.87 6.06
N VAL A 74 13.49 0.59 6.32
CA VAL A 74 13.24 0.12 7.69
C VAL A 74 14.50 -0.35 8.41
N THR A 75 15.63 -0.46 7.71
CA THR A 75 16.93 -0.92 8.25
C THR A 75 18.02 0.14 8.29
N LYS A 76 17.86 1.24 7.56
CA LYS A 76 18.82 2.34 7.46
C LYS A 76 18.11 3.66 7.75
N PRO A 77 18.88 4.71 8.12
CA PRO A 77 18.36 6.08 8.05
C PRO A 77 17.70 6.33 6.70
N PHE A 78 16.66 7.16 6.68
CA PHE A 78 15.88 7.49 5.50
C PHE A 78 16.81 7.75 4.31
N SER A 79 16.47 7.18 3.15
CA SER A 79 17.19 7.52 1.93
C SER A 79 16.94 8.99 1.63
N ASP A 80 18.00 9.75 1.36
CA ASP A 80 17.91 11.13 0.86
C ASP A 80 17.44 11.19 -0.61
N THR A 81 17.18 10.04 -1.23
CA THR A 81 16.70 9.97 -2.61
C THR A 81 15.18 10.11 -2.64
N SER A 82 14.72 11.21 -3.21
CA SER A 82 13.31 11.46 -3.50
C SER A 82 12.93 10.99 -4.90
N TYR A 83 11.68 10.57 -5.09
CA TYR A 83 11.12 10.01 -6.30
C TYR A 83 9.91 10.82 -6.75
N SER A 84 9.85 11.15 -8.04
CA SER A 84 8.75 11.93 -8.63
C SER A 84 7.95 11.06 -9.60
N ALA A 85 6.79 11.53 -10.04
CA ALA A 85 6.11 10.94 -11.18
C ALA A 85 6.02 11.98 -12.30
N GLY A 86 6.62 11.67 -13.46
CA GLY A 86 6.61 12.56 -14.62
C GLY A 86 5.40 12.39 -15.53
N GLY A 87 4.56 11.39 -15.29
CA GLY A 87 3.42 11.09 -16.13
C GLY A 87 2.30 12.12 -16.02
N SER A 88 1.51 12.21 -17.08
CA SER A 88 0.34 13.08 -17.16
C SER A 88 -0.82 12.40 -17.89
N GLU A 89 -0.75 11.07 -18.01
CA GLU A 89 -1.78 10.29 -18.69
C GLU A 89 -3.12 10.50 -17.98
N LYS A 90 -4.15 10.66 -18.81
CA LYS A 90 -5.55 10.70 -18.39
C LYS A 90 -6.21 9.47 -18.99
N PRO A 91 -6.19 8.32 -18.30
CA PRO A 91 -6.79 7.11 -18.82
C PRO A 91 -8.25 7.38 -19.19
N SER A 92 -8.62 7.03 -20.43
CA SER A 92 -10.00 7.07 -20.89
C SER A 92 -10.64 5.72 -20.65
N GLY A 93 -11.72 5.68 -19.87
CA GLY A 93 -12.44 4.45 -19.55
C GLY A 93 -12.38 4.07 -18.08
N GLY A 94 -13.24 3.13 -17.69
CA GLY A 94 -13.55 2.83 -16.29
C GLY A 94 -14.39 3.92 -15.64
N ASP A 95 -15.18 3.58 -14.62
CA ASP A 95 -15.92 4.55 -13.83
C ASP A 95 -14.98 5.22 -12.81
N ILE A 96 -13.99 5.98 -13.29
CA ILE A 96 -12.97 6.65 -12.46
C ILE A 96 -13.64 7.54 -11.42
N ASP A 97 -14.61 8.35 -11.85
CA ASP A 97 -15.36 9.24 -10.95
C ASP A 97 -16.16 8.45 -9.91
N ALA A 98 -16.75 7.32 -10.30
CA ALA A 98 -17.50 6.48 -9.35
C ALA A 98 -16.55 5.81 -8.34
N LEU A 99 -15.40 5.31 -8.78
CA LEU A 99 -14.39 4.75 -7.87
C LEU A 99 -13.82 5.83 -6.94
N ALA A 100 -13.55 7.05 -7.44
CA ALA A 100 -13.10 8.16 -6.61
C ALA A 100 -14.13 8.54 -5.54
N GLN A 101 -15.42 8.56 -5.90
CA GLN A 101 -16.52 8.76 -4.95
C GLN A 101 -16.63 7.59 -3.96
N GLN A 102 -16.48 6.36 -4.44
CA GLN A 102 -16.55 5.17 -3.61
C GLN A 102 -15.41 5.11 -2.60
N ILE A 103 -14.19 5.51 -2.97
CA ILE A 103 -13.08 5.67 -2.01
C ILE A 103 -13.52 6.56 -0.84
N CYS A 104 -14.25 7.64 -1.13
CA CYS A 104 -14.70 8.58 -0.11
C CYS A 104 -15.96 8.16 0.65
N ALA A 105 -16.75 7.22 0.13
CA ALA A 105 -17.99 6.77 0.75
C ALA A 105 -17.81 5.44 1.51
N ASP A 106 -17.05 4.52 0.94
CA ASP A 106 -16.78 3.18 1.45
C ASP A 106 -15.39 2.73 0.97
N PHE A 107 -14.36 3.12 1.71
CA PHE A 107 -12.98 2.78 1.38
C PHE A 107 -12.72 1.26 1.38
N GLN A 108 -13.55 0.46 2.07
CA GLN A 108 -13.37 -1.00 2.12
C GLN A 108 -13.78 -1.62 0.79
N ALA A 109 -14.99 -1.29 0.31
CA ALA A 109 -15.44 -1.71 -1.00
C ALA A 109 -14.55 -1.16 -2.12
N ALA A 110 -14.12 0.11 -2.01
CA ALA A 110 -13.19 0.70 -2.96
C ALA A 110 -11.83 -0.01 -2.96
N GLY A 111 -11.33 -0.41 -1.79
CA GLY A 111 -10.08 -1.16 -1.67
C GLY A 111 -10.12 -2.51 -2.38
N ALA A 112 -11.24 -3.23 -2.29
CA ALA A 112 -11.42 -4.48 -3.05
C ALA A 112 -11.41 -4.23 -4.57
N GLN A 113 -12.10 -3.18 -5.02
CA GLN A 113 -12.10 -2.80 -6.44
C GLN A 113 -10.72 -2.33 -6.92
N LEU A 114 -9.98 -1.60 -6.08
CA LEU A 114 -8.60 -1.21 -6.36
C LEU A 114 -7.72 -2.45 -6.55
N PHE A 115 -7.83 -3.46 -5.68
CA PHE A 115 -7.11 -4.72 -5.84
C PHE A 115 -7.37 -5.36 -7.21
N ASP A 116 -8.64 -5.52 -7.59
CA ASP A 116 -8.99 -6.15 -8.87
C ASP A 116 -8.45 -5.37 -10.08
N GLN A 117 -8.57 -4.03 -10.05
CA GLN A 117 -8.10 -3.17 -11.13
C GLN A 117 -6.57 -3.14 -11.25
N ILE A 118 -5.86 -3.10 -10.12
CA ILE A 118 -4.39 -3.13 -10.10
C ILE A 118 -3.89 -4.50 -10.56
N GLN A 119 -4.51 -5.58 -10.09
CA GLN A 119 -4.17 -6.94 -10.47
C GLN A 119 -4.34 -7.18 -11.97
N ALA A 120 -5.40 -6.62 -12.57
CA ALA A 120 -5.63 -6.65 -14.02
C ALA A 120 -4.51 -5.94 -14.81
N GLY A 121 -3.91 -4.88 -14.26
CA GLY A 121 -2.84 -4.11 -14.89
C GLY A 121 -3.36 -3.16 -15.98
N GLY A 122 -2.43 -2.64 -16.80
CA GLY A 122 -2.77 -1.84 -17.98
C GLY A 122 -3.67 -0.64 -17.68
N ASP A 123 -4.71 -0.46 -18.51
CA ASP A 123 -5.64 0.67 -18.39
C ASP A 123 -6.49 0.62 -17.12
N GLN A 124 -6.81 -0.59 -16.62
CA GLN A 124 -7.53 -0.75 -15.35
C GLN A 124 -6.70 -0.25 -14.16
N ALA A 125 -5.42 -0.60 -14.10
CA ALA A 125 -4.53 -0.10 -13.05
C ALA A 125 -4.35 1.42 -13.14
N LYS A 126 -4.25 1.98 -14.36
CA LYS A 126 -4.21 3.44 -14.56
C LYS A 126 -5.50 4.12 -14.13
N ALA A 127 -6.67 3.54 -14.41
CA ALA A 127 -7.96 4.06 -13.95
C ALA A 127 -8.05 4.07 -12.42
N ALA A 128 -7.61 3.01 -11.75
CA ALA A 128 -7.48 2.96 -10.29
C ALA A 128 -6.55 4.06 -9.75
N ALA A 129 -5.38 4.25 -10.37
CA ALA A 129 -4.42 5.27 -9.97
C ALA A 129 -4.98 6.68 -10.15
N GLN A 130 -5.70 6.92 -11.24
CA GLN A 130 -6.38 8.18 -11.51
C GLN A 130 -7.51 8.44 -10.51
N ALA A 131 -8.28 7.43 -10.13
CA ALA A 131 -9.32 7.56 -9.11
C ALA A 131 -8.72 7.94 -7.74
N VAL A 132 -7.63 7.28 -7.33
CA VAL A 132 -6.86 7.64 -6.11
C VAL A 132 -6.35 9.08 -6.17
N LYS A 133 -5.86 9.53 -7.33
CA LYS A 133 -5.41 10.91 -7.53
C LYS A 133 -6.54 11.93 -7.40
N GLN A 134 -7.72 11.61 -7.93
CA GLN A 134 -8.87 12.52 -7.97
C GLN A 134 -9.71 12.52 -6.70
N ALA A 135 -9.66 11.45 -5.90
CA ALA A 135 -10.43 11.31 -4.67
C ALA A 135 -10.15 12.49 -3.71
N SER A 136 -11.18 13.32 -3.52
CA SER A 136 -11.13 14.50 -2.66
C SER A 136 -12.05 14.30 -1.47
N CYS A 137 -11.66 13.36 -0.60
CA CYS A 137 -12.46 12.96 0.54
C CYS A 137 -12.40 14.02 1.65
N SER A 138 -13.51 14.16 2.39
CA SER A 138 -13.55 15.03 3.58
C SER A 138 -12.68 14.48 4.71
N ASP A 139 -12.64 13.15 4.86
CA ASP A 139 -11.69 12.47 5.75
C ASP A 139 -10.40 12.20 4.97
N PRO A 140 -9.26 12.78 5.38
CA PRO A 140 -7.98 12.50 4.74
C PRO A 140 -7.62 11.00 4.73
N ASN A 141 -8.09 10.20 5.69
CA ASN A 141 -7.69 8.81 5.85
C ASN A 141 -8.37 7.83 4.88
N PHE A 142 -9.35 8.25 4.08
CA PHE A 142 -10.10 7.30 3.25
C PHE A 142 -9.30 6.78 2.04
N VAL A 143 -8.53 7.67 1.38
CA VAL A 143 -7.61 7.27 0.30
C VAL A 143 -6.55 6.28 0.78
N PRO A 144 -5.75 6.55 1.84
CA PRO A 144 -4.76 5.60 2.32
C PRO A 144 -5.39 4.31 2.86
N ASN A 145 -6.59 4.36 3.45
CA ASN A 145 -7.28 3.15 3.91
C ASN A 145 -7.73 2.27 2.74
N ALA A 146 -8.21 2.84 1.63
CA ALA A 146 -8.57 2.07 0.44
C ALA A 146 -7.34 1.37 -0.17
N VAL A 147 -6.22 2.09 -0.31
CA VAL A 147 -4.94 1.51 -0.78
C VAL A 147 -4.44 0.42 0.18
N THR A 148 -4.62 0.63 1.49
CA THR A 148 -4.30 -0.36 2.52
C THR A 148 -5.10 -1.64 2.36
N VAL A 149 -6.42 -1.53 2.21
CA VAL A 149 -7.30 -2.69 1.99
C VAL A 149 -6.89 -3.47 0.73
N ALA A 150 -6.63 -2.77 -0.38
CA ALA A 150 -6.18 -3.39 -1.62
C ALA A 150 -4.86 -4.17 -1.44
N SER A 151 -3.94 -3.59 -0.67
CA SER A 151 -2.62 -4.16 -0.42
C SER A 151 -2.65 -5.37 0.51
N ILE A 152 -3.52 -5.35 1.53
CA ILE A 152 -3.79 -6.51 2.38
C ILE A 152 -4.40 -7.63 1.53
N GLN A 153 -5.37 -7.31 0.69
CA GLN A 153 -6.00 -8.28 -0.19
C GLN A 153 -5.00 -8.90 -1.18
N ALA A 154 -4.06 -8.11 -1.71
CA ALA A 154 -2.97 -8.63 -2.53
C ALA A 154 -2.12 -9.66 -1.76
N GLN A 155 -1.70 -9.36 -0.53
CA GLN A 155 -0.92 -10.30 0.29
C GLN A 155 -1.70 -11.57 0.65
N GLN A 156 -3.02 -11.48 0.85
CA GLN A 156 -3.86 -12.61 1.23
C GLN A 156 -4.28 -13.49 0.05
N THR A 157 -4.43 -12.89 -1.13
CA THR A 157 -4.99 -13.57 -2.32
C THR A 157 -3.90 -14.09 -3.24
N LEU A 158 -2.76 -13.40 -3.30
CA LEU A 158 -1.63 -13.79 -4.15
C LEU A 158 -0.75 -14.77 -3.38
N GLY A 159 -0.51 -15.95 -3.98
CA GLY A 159 0.05 -17.10 -3.26
C GLY A 159 1.56 -17.06 -3.07
N SER A 160 2.26 -16.18 -3.78
CA SER A 160 3.73 -16.06 -3.72
C SER A 160 4.20 -14.62 -3.66
N LEU A 161 5.39 -14.40 -3.08
CA LEU A 161 6.04 -13.10 -3.08
C LEU A 161 6.16 -12.51 -4.49
N SER A 162 6.55 -13.33 -5.48
CA SER A 162 6.69 -12.87 -6.87
C SER A 162 5.39 -12.32 -7.45
N GLU A 163 4.23 -12.84 -7.05
CA GLU A 163 2.93 -12.32 -7.49
C GLU A 163 2.59 -11.01 -6.78
N VAL A 164 2.85 -10.92 -5.47
CA VAL A 164 2.69 -9.69 -4.68
C VAL A 164 3.58 -8.57 -5.23
N GLU A 165 4.82 -8.88 -5.57
CA GLU A 165 5.74 -7.97 -6.23
C GLU A 165 5.23 -7.55 -7.61
N GLY A 166 4.72 -8.48 -8.40
CA GLY A 166 4.11 -8.20 -9.70
C GLY A 166 2.89 -7.27 -9.59
N TYR A 167 2.10 -7.42 -8.54
CA TYR A 167 0.99 -6.51 -8.22
C TYR A 167 1.47 -5.09 -7.92
N PHE A 168 2.48 -4.92 -7.04
CA PHE A 168 3.00 -3.60 -6.71
C PHE A 168 3.78 -2.94 -7.85
N GLN A 169 4.42 -3.74 -8.72
CA GLN A 169 5.02 -3.26 -9.95
C GLN A 169 3.96 -2.62 -10.87
N LYS A 170 2.84 -3.31 -11.13
CA LYS A 170 1.71 -2.76 -11.91
C LYS A 170 1.17 -1.48 -11.27
N TRP A 171 1.12 -1.44 -9.94
CA TRP A 171 0.62 -0.27 -9.23
C TRP A 171 1.53 0.96 -9.40
N ILE A 172 2.84 0.80 -9.25
CA ILE A 172 3.79 1.89 -9.45
C ILE A 172 3.83 2.37 -10.90
N GLU A 173 3.75 1.46 -11.87
CA GLU A 173 3.67 1.82 -13.28
C GLU A 173 2.43 2.68 -13.57
N ALA A 174 1.28 2.30 -12.99
CA ALA A 174 0.06 3.08 -13.11
C ALA A 174 0.17 4.46 -12.45
N LEU A 175 0.69 4.53 -11.21
CA LEU A 175 0.90 5.78 -10.49
C LEU A 175 1.88 6.71 -11.21
N GLN A 176 2.98 6.15 -11.73
CA GLN A 176 3.92 6.87 -12.59
C GLN A 176 3.22 7.47 -13.80
N ALA A 177 2.39 6.68 -14.51
CA ALA A 177 1.71 7.11 -15.72
C ALA A 177 0.75 8.29 -15.47
N VAL A 178 0.01 8.27 -14.36
CA VAL A 178 -0.94 9.33 -14.00
C VAL A 178 -0.31 10.49 -13.23
N GLY A 179 1.00 10.47 -12.95
CA GLY A 179 1.70 11.55 -12.26
C GLY A 179 1.44 11.60 -10.76
N VAL A 180 1.32 10.44 -10.11
CA VAL A 180 1.27 10.33 -8.65
C VAL A 180 2.61 9.78 -8.16
N SER A 181 3.38 10.61 -7.45
CA SER A 181 4.66 10.19 -6.88
C SER A 181 4.41 9.16 -5.77
N ALA A 182 5.09 8.01 -5.85
CA ALA A 182 4.93 6.94 -4.88
C ALA A 182 6.21 6.13 -4.70
N CYS A 183 6.41 5.65 -3.48
CA CYS A 183 7.33 4.57 -3.18
C CYS A 183 6.65 3.52 -2.29
N ILE A 184 6.81 2.26 -2.67
CA ILE A 184 6.33 1.08 -1.96
C ILE A 184 7.55 0.26 -1.57
N THR A 185 7.70 0.00 -0.27
CA THR A 185 8.72 -0.91 0.25
C THR A 185 8.03 -2.22 0.63
N VAL A 186 8.48 -3.33 0.06
CA VAL A 186 8.06 -4.68 0.42
C VAL A 186 9.20 -5.34 1.20
N VAL A 187 8.86 -5.96 2.33
CA VAL A 187 9.79 -6.64 3.23
C VAL A 187 9.22 -8.01 3.56
N GLU A 188 10.03 -9.05 3.49
CA GLU A 188 9.66 -10.36 4.04
C GLU A 188 10.27 -10.58 5.43
N SER A 189 9.45 -11.09 6.32
CA SER A 189 9.81 -11.55 7.65
C SER A 189 9.38 -13.00 7.84
N ASP A 190 10.09 -13.81 8.60
CA ASP A 190 9.62 -15.12 9.01
C ASP A 190 8.50 -15.02 10.08
N SER A 191 8.08 -16.18 10.58
CA SER A 191 7.09 -16.30 11.64
C SER A 191 7.52 -15.69 12.98
N SER A 192 8.81 -15.47 13.20
CA SER A 192 9.35 -14.79 14.40
C SER A 192 9.33 -13.26 14.26
N GLY A 193 9.04 -12.75 13.05
CA GLY A 193 9.15 -11.34 12.70
C GLY A 193 10.56 -10.94 12.28
N GLU A 194 11.52 -11.86 12.32
CA GLU A 194 12.87 -11.65 11.80
C GLU A 194 12.82 -11.57 10.28
N ARG A 195 13.58 -10.66 9.71
CA ARG A 195 13.59 -10.44 8.27
C ARG A 195 14.32 -11.56 7.56
N VAL A 196 13.69 -12.11 6.53
CA VAL A 196 14.27 -13.21 5.75
C VAL A 196 14.66 -12.83 4.32
N ALA A 197 14.29 -11.63 3.87
CA ALA A 197 14.69 -11.11 2.57
C ALA A 197 15.11 -9.62 2.59
N ASP A 198 15.84 -9.25 1.54
CA ASP A 198 16.21 -7.87 1.24
C ASP A 198 14.97 -7.00 0.99
N GLU A 199 15.07 -5.69 1.31
CA GLU A 199 13.99 -4.73 1.01
C GLU A 199 13.84 -4.61 -0.50
N LYS A 200 12.62 -4.77 -1.00
CA LYS A 200 12.30 -4.44 -2.39
C LYS A 200 11.57 -3.12 -2.47
N TYR A 201 12.04 -2.24 -3.35
CA TYR A 201 11.44 -0.92 -3.55
C TYR A 201 10.81 -0.85 -4.94
N PHE A 202 9.54 -0.45 -4.97
CA PHE A 202 8.83 -0.07 -6.18
C PHE A 202 8.62 1.43 -6.09
N LYS A 203 9.09 2.19 -7.08
CA LYS A 203 9.10 3.65 -7.00
C LYS A 203 8.87 4.28 -8.36
N THR A 204 8.24 5.44 -8.32
CA THR A 204 8.17 6.36 -9.46
C THR A 204 9.57 6.95 -9.74
N THR A 205 9.79 7.52 -10.92
CA THR A 205 11.13 7.96 -11.39
C THR A 205 11.59 9.31 -10.86
#